data_AF-A0A257VY95-F1
#
_entry.id   AF-A0A257VY95-F1
#
_cell.length_a   1.000
_cell.length_b   1.000
_cell.length_c   1.000
_cell.angle_alpha   90.00
_cell.angle_beta   90.00
_cell.angle_gamma   90.00
#
_symmetry.space_group_name_H-M   'P 1'
#
loop_
_entity.id
_entity.type
_entity.pdbx_description
1 polymer ?
#
loop_
_entity_poly.entity_id
_entity_poly.type
_entity_poly.pdbx_seq_one_letter_code
_entity_poly.pdbx_strand_id
1 'polypeptide(L)'
;MGEEAVFYRALNLNGPALTIGGHAWEAAAGARDVKVSGKTFENQKVLLKPPTDTTRTQMIRSSVWGSKVEIEIGKVPAGEFQVFLYVWEDNNNERFDLLVNDRVVMAGFESGTVGMWKKLGPWPCESVGGRIKVSAHAASHGAANLSGLEIWSGGAAVPKLAKMPFVETPTPEQIAFFEAKIRPVLVEHCDKCHSAKSEKIKGGLLLDSRAGVVKGGDTGPALTPGDPAASLIIQALRHTSEDLAMPPKKMLPAQVIADFETWVRMGAPDPRTENTVAAVQAKSSIDWSKARDWWSFRPLVAPQAPAVQNAPWPVNDIDRFVLAKLEAAKLKPAADADKPALIRRAT
;
A
#
# COMPACT_ATOMS: atom_id res chain seq x y z
N MET A 1 -18.94 -27.40 7.14
CA MET A 1 -17.70 -26.65 6.89
C MET A 1 -17.18 -27.18 5.56
N GLY A 2 -17.13 -26.37 4.50
CA GLY A 2 -16.56 -26.83 3.23
C GLY A 2 -15.05 -26.96 3.38
N GLU A 3 -14.47 -28.04 2.85
CA GLU A 3 -13.01 -28.22 2.82
C GLU A 3 -12.37 -27.06 2.05
N GLU A 4 -11.33 -26.43 2.60
CA GLU A 4 -10.63 -25.32 1.94
C GLU A 4 -9.94 -25.79 0.64
N ALA A 5 -9.72 -24.85 -0.30
CA ALA A 5 -8.96 -25.20 -1.50
C ALA A 5 -7.52 -25.57 -1.14
N VAL A 6 -6.96 -26.57 -1.83
CA VAL A 6 -5.60 -27.09 -1.57
C VAL A 6 -4.65 -26.58 -2.64
N PHE A 7 -3.44 -26.16 -2.23
CA PHE A 7 -2.42 -25.73 -3.17
C PHE A 7 -2.05 -26.90 -4.08
N TYR A 8 -2.26 -26.73 -5.39
CA TYR A 8 -2.02 -27.79 -6.36
C TYR A 8 -0.66 -27.60 -7.05
N ARG A 9 -0.42 -26.42 -7.63
CA ARG A 9 0.79 -26.17 -8.44
C ARG A 9 1.06 -24.68 -8.62
N ALA A 10 2.32 -24.28 -8.71
CA ALA A 10 2.67 -22.93 -9.16
C ALA A 10 3.92 -22.91 -10.05
N LEU A 11 3.97 -21.96 -10.99
CA LEU A 11 5.01 -21.81 -12.00
C LEU A 11 5.60 -20.39 -11.96
N ASN A 12 6.92 -20.30 -11.85
CA ASN A 12 7.68 -19.10 -12.21
C ASN A 12 7.95 -19.15 -13.72
N LEU A 13 7.28 -18.29 -14.49
CA LEU A 13 7.17 -18.46 -15.94
C LEU A 13 8.47 -18.17 -16.69
N ASN A 14 9.28 -17.25 -16.19
CA ASN A 14 10.58 -16.89 -16.79
C ASN A 14 11.67 -16.77 -15.72
N GLY A 15 11.76 -17.74 -14.82
CA GLY A 15 12.81 -17.76 -13.80
C GLY A 15 13.00 -19.12 -13.15
N PRO A 16 13.95 -19.24 -12.22
CA PRO A 16 14.24 -20.50 -11.53
C PRO A 16 13.12 -20.88 -10.55
N ALA A 17 13.17 -22.13 -10.07
CA ALA A 17 12.31 -22.57 -8.98
C ALA A 17 12.55 -21.71 -7.73
N LEU A 18 11.49 -21.44 -6.98
CA LEU A 18 11.53 -20.54 -5.83
C LEU A 18 10.45 -20.89 -4.80
N THR A 19 10.39 -20.15 -3.70
CA THR A 19 9.35 -20.32 -2.67
C THR A 19 8.68 -18.98 -2.40
N ILE A 20 7.36 -18.91 -2.56
CA ILE A 20 6.54 -17.71 -2.26
C ILE A 20 5.36 -18.16 -1.40
N GLY A 21 5.15 -17.44 -0.28
CA GLY A 21 4.03 -17.73 0.62
C GLY A 21 4.10 -19.13 1.25
N GLY A 22 5.29 -19.69 1.42
CA GLY A 22 5.49 -21.05 1.94
C GLY A 22 5.25 -22.18 0.93
N HIS A 23 4.86 -21.86 -0.31
CA HIS A 23 4.66 -22.83 -1.37
C HIS A 23 5.85 -22.87 -2.32
N ALA A 24 6.19 -24.07 -2.81
CA ALA A 24 7.20 -24.26 -3.83
C ALA A 24 6.64 -23.90 -5.22
N TRP A 25 7.41 -23.14 -5.98
CA TRP A 25 7.12 -22.74 -7.37
C TRP A 25 8.16 -23.39 -8.29
N GLU A 26 7.70 -24.06 -9.33
CA GLU A 26 8.57 -24.67 -10.33
C GLU A 26 9.07 -23.62 -11.34
N ALA A 27 10.29 -23.78 -11.85
CA ALA A 27 10.67 -23.09 -13.08
C ALA A 27 9.84 -23.65 -14.22
N ALA A 28 9.11 -22.81 -14.97
CA ALA A 28 8.33 -23.30 -16.11
C ALA A 28 9.22 -23.94 -17.18
N ALA A 29 10.44 -23.42 -17.35
CA ALA A 29 11.47 -24.06 -18.16
C ALA A 29 11.87 -25.42 -17.54
N GLY A 30 11.51 -26.51 -18.21
CA GLY A 30 11.80 -27.87 -17.78
C GLY A 30 10.80 -28.46 -16.79
N ALA A 31 9.75 -27.72 -16.42
CA ALA A 31 8.63 -28.28 -15.64
C ALA A 31 7.92 -29.39 -16.44
N ARG A 32 7.53 -30.46 -15.74
CA ARG A 32 6.83 -31.59 -16.36
C ARG A 32 5.42 -31.19 -16.78
N ASP A 33 5.00 -31.63 -17.96
CA ASP A 33 3.64 -31.43 -18.48
C ASP A 33 3.25 -29.94 -18.53
N VAL A 34 4.20 -29.04 -18.77
CA VAL A 34 3.98 -27.60 -18.93
C VAL A 34 4.45 -27.16 -20.31
N LYS A 35 3.63 -26.36 -20.99
CA LYS A 35 4.02 -25.66 -22.22
C LYS A 35 3.73 -24.17 -22.05
N VAL A 36 4.70 -23.34 -22.40
CA VAL A 36 4.57 -21.88 -22.35
C VAL A 36 4.98 -21.30 -23.70
N SER A 37 4.16 -20.42 -24.25
CA SER A 37 4.47 -19.63 -25.45
C SER A 37 4.85 -18.18 -25.11
N GLY A 38 5.20 -17.39 -26.11
CA GLY A 38 5.70 -16.02 -25.94
C GLY A 38 7.22 -15.95 -25.90
N LYS A 39 7.74 -14.74 -25.63
CA LYS A 39 9.17 -14.46 -25.51
C LYS A 39 9.53 -14.21 -24.04
N THR A 40 10.69 -14.64 -23.61
CA THR A 40 11.20 -14.32 -22.26
C THR A 40 11.62 -12.86 -22.18
N PHE A 41 11.25 -12.18 -21.10
CA PHE A 41 11.58 -10.80 -20.83
C PHE A 41 11.86 -10.59 -19.33
N GLU A 42 12.81 -9.71 -19.01
CA GLU A 42 13.02 -9.27 -17.64
C GLU A 42 13.44 -7.80 -17.58
N ASN A 43 13.00 -7.10 -16.52
CA ASN A 43 13.48 -5.76 -16.21
C ASN A 43 13.57 -5.56 -14.69
N GLN A 44 14.69 -6.01 -14.12
CA GLN A 44 14.94 -5.98 -12.67
C GLN A 44 15.19 -4.56 -12.11
N LYS A 45 15.14 -3.50 -12.93
CA LYS A 45 15.36 -2.11 -12.49
C LYS A 45 14.07 -1.38 -12.11
N VAL A 46 12.92 -1.86 -12.59
CA VAL A 46 11.62 -1.24 -12.30
C VAL A 46 11.25 -1.48 -10.83
N LEU A 47 10.83 -0.41 -10.15
CA LEU A 47 10.30 -0.47 -8.80
C LEU A 47 8.82 -0.88 -8.84
N LEU A 48 8.49 -1.97 -8.14
CA LEU A 48 7.13 -2.50 -8.13
C LEU A 48 6.18 -1.68 -7.26
N LYS A 49 4.94 -1.57 -7.74
CA LYS A 49 3.83 -0.84 -7.12
C LYS A 49 2.59 -1.74 -7.10
N PRO A 50 2.10 -2.17 -5.92
CA PRO A 50 2.75 -2.01 -4.62
C PRO A 50 4.06 -2.80 -4.54
N PRO A 51 4.99 -2.46 -3.65
CA PRO A 51 6.16 -3.28 -3.42
C PRO A 51 5.79 -4.58 -2.66
N THR A 52 6.64 -5.59 -2.77
CA THR A 52 6.41 -6.95 -2.26
C THR A 52 7.73 -7.65 -1.98
N ASP A 53 7.76 -8.74 -1.20
CA ASP A 53 8.98 -9.50 -0.87
C ASP A 53 9.96 -9.71 -2.04
N THR A 54 11.25 -9.81 -1.73
CA THR A 54 12.34 -9.89 -2.71
C THR A 54 12.14 -11.04 -3.71
N THR A 55 11.67 -12.20 -3.26
CA THR A 55 11.50 -13.39 -4.10
C THR A 55 10.35 -13.17 -5.08
N ARG A 56 9.19 -12.69 -4.62
CA ARG A 56 8.08 -12.31 -5.49
C ARG A 56 8.44 -11.16 -6.41
N THR A 57 9.23 -10.19 -5.94
CA THR A 57 9.74 -9.08 -6.76
C THR A 57 10.61 -9.58 -7.91
N GLN A 58 11.53 -10.52 -7.65
CA GLN A 58 12.35 -11.13 -8.70
C GLN A 58 11.50 -11.86 -9.74
N MET A 59 10.52 -12.64 -9.28
CA MET A 59 9.57 -13.36 -10.15
C MET A 59 8.76 -12.38 -11.00
N ILE A 60 8.10 -11.39 -10.40
CA ILE A 60 7.24 -10.44 -11.11
C ILE A 60 7.99 -9.75 -12.25
N ARG A 61 9.25 -9.37 -12.01
CA ARG A 61 10.06 -8.65 -12.99
C ARG A 61 10.71 -9.53 -14.05
N SER A 62 10.37 -10.83 -14.06
CA SER A 62 10.82 -11.83 -15.02
C SER A 62 9.61 -12.57 -15.59
N SER A 63 9.20 -12.22 -16.80
CA SER A 63 7.95 -12.67 -17.40
C SER A 63 8.12 -13.32 -18.77
N VAL A 64 7.09 -14.04 -19.21
CA VAL A 64 6.86 -14.31 -20.62
C VAL A 64 5.98 -13.20 -21.19
N TRP A 65 6.32 -12.76 -22.40
CA TRP A 65 5.80 -11.55 -23.02
C TRP A 65 5.35 -11.78 -24.46
N GLY A 66 4.25 -11.14 -24.85
CA GLY A 66 3.80 -11.08 -26.23
C GLY A 66 2.34 -10.69 -26.39
N SER A 67 1.92 -10.43 -27.62
CA SER A 67 0.51 -10.17 -27.96
C SER A 67 -0.38 -11.41 -27.85
N LYS A 68 0.23 -12.60 -27.86
CA LYS A 68 -0.42 -13.86 -27.52
C LYS A 68 0.52 -14.70 -26.67
N VAL A 69 0.13 -14.97 -25.43
CA VAL A 69 0.86 -15.82 -24.49
C VAL A 69 -0.10 -16.91 -24.03
N GLU A 70 0.34 -18.17 -24.06
CA GLU A 70 -0.44 -19.34 -23.65
C GLU A 70 0.41 -20.21 -22.70
N ILE A 71 -0.20 -20.62 -21.60
CA ILE A 71 0.36 -21.53 -20.60
C ILE A 71 -0.59 -22.72 -20.52
N GLU A 72 -0.11 -23.91 -20.88
CA GLU A 72 -0.87 -25.15 -20.81
C GLU A 72 -0.23 -26.07 -19.76
N ILE A 73 -1.06 -26.58 -18.85
CA ILE A 73 -0.70 -27.56 -17.83
C ILE A 73 -1.43 -28.85 -18.17
N GLY A 74 -0.69 -29.91 -18.43
CA GLY A 74 -1.19 -31.24 -18.73
C GLY A 74 -1.19 -32.18 -17.53
N LYS A 75 -1.85 -33.32 -17.70
CA LYS A 75 -2.06 -34.35 -16.68
C LYS A 75 -2.68 -33.82 -15.39
N VAL A 76 -3.55 -32.82 -15.52
CA VAL A 76 -4.34 -32.29 -14.40
C VAL A 76 -5.49 -33.26 -14.13
N PRO A 77 -5.63 -33.82 -12.91
CA PRO A 77 -6.75 -34.70 -12.57
C PRO A 77 -8.11 -34.05 -12.84
N ALA A 78 -9.15 -34.87 -13.05
CA ALA A 78 -10.51 -34.35 -13.12
C ALA A 78 -10.89 -33.71 -11.77
N GLY A 79 -11.56 -32.56 -11.83
CA GLY A 79 -11.97 -31.81 -10.64
C GLY A 79 -12.08 -30.31 -10.89
N GLU A 80 -12.57 -29.62 -9.88
CA GLU A 80 -12.62 -28.16 -9.83
C GLU A 80 -11.26 -27.59 -9.40
N PHE A 81 -10.90 -26.45 -9.97
CA PHE A 81 -9.67 -25.73 -9.68
C PHE A 81 -9.94 -24.23 -9.64
N GLN A 82 -9.00 -23.50 -9.06
CA GLN A 82 -8.95 -22.05 -9.08
C GLN A 82 -7.58 -21.58 -9.54
N VAL A 83 -7.57 -20.64 -10.47
CA VAL A 83 -6.36 -20.13 -11.10
C VAL A 83 -6.12 -18.68 -10.68
N PHE A 84 -4.87 -18.37 -10.36
CA PHE A 84 -4.36 -17.01 -10.26
C PHE A 84 -3.23 -16.76 -11.24
N LEU A 85 -3.17 -15.54 -11.75
CA LEU A 85 -2.17 -15.10 -12.72
C LEU A 85 -1.49 -13.82 -12.23
N TYR A 86 -0.16 -13.79 -12.30
CA TYR A 86 0.64 -12.63 -11.91
C TYR A 86 1.01 -11.86 -13.18
N VAL A 87 0.55 -10.61 -13.25
CA VAL A 87 0.71 -9.71 -14.40
C VAL A 87 1.39 -8.44 -13.93
N TRP A 88 2.26 -7.86 -14.76
CA TRP A 88 2.92 -6.59 -14.43
C TRP A 88 3.13 -5.69 -15.65
N GLU A 89 3.45 -4.42 -15.38
CA GLU A 89 3.76 -3.41 -16.38
C GLU A 89 5.17 -2.86 -16.17
N ASP A 90 6.00 -2.86 -17.21
CA ASP A 90 7.39 -2.42 -17.18
C ASP A 90 7.59 -1.02 -17.78
N ASN A 91 6.68 -0.54 -18.62
CA ASN A 91 6.75 0.76 -19.25
C ASN A 91 5.38 1.46 -19.37
N ASN A 92 4.56 1.10 -20.35
CA ASN A 92 3.36 1.80 -20.78
C ASN A 92 2.15 0.88 -20.67
N ASN A 93 0.99 1.45 -20.35
CA ASN A 93 -0.24 0.68 -20.22
C ASN A 93 -0.55 -0.14 -21.49
N GLU A 94 -0.70 -1.44 -21.32
CA GLU A 94 -1.07 -2.39 -22.36
C GLU A 94 -2.46 -2.96 -22.11
N ARG A 95 -3.16 -3.30 -23.19
CA ARG A 95 -4.52 -3.82 -23.14
C ARG A 95 -4.65 -5.21 -23.77
N PHE A 96 -5.18 -6.17 -23.02
CA PHE A 96 -5.36 -7.56 -23.48
C PHE A 96 -6.48 -8.29 -22.74
N ASP A 97 -7.01 -9.34 -23.36
CA ASP A 97 -7.96 -10.26 -22.75
C ASP A 97 -7.23 -11.38 -22.02
N LEU A 98 -7.76 -11.83 -20.88
CA LEU A 98 -7.29 -12.99 -20.14
C LEU A 98 -8.33 -14.10 -20.21
N LEU A 99 -7.85 -15.32 -20.44
CA LEU A 99 -8.66 -16.49 -20.65
C LEU A 99 -8.21 -17.66 -19.78
N VAL A 100 -9.17 -18.46 -19.35
CA VAL A 100 -8.96 -19.77 -18.72
C VAL A 100 -9.79 -20.80 -19.48
N ASN A 101 -9.15 -21.88 -19.95
CA ASN A 101 -9.74 -22.89 -20.84
C ASN A 101 -10.46 -22.26 -22.03
N ASP A 102 -9.78 -21.30 -22.69
CA ASP A 102 -10.28 -20.55 -23.84
C ASP A 102 -11.57 -19.73 -23.59
N ARG A 103 -12.03 -19.63 -22.34
CA ARG A 103 -13.11 -18.72 -21.91
C ARG A 103 -12.51 -17.42 -21.38
N VAL A 104 -12.98 -16.29 -21.88
CA VAL A 104 -12.59 -14.96 -21.37
C VAL A 104 -13.05 -14.81 -19.92
N VAL A 105 -12.09 -14.62 -19.02
CA VAL A 105 -12.30 -14.35 -17.60
C VAL A 105 -12.13 -12.86 -17.26
N MET A 106 -11.43 -12.12 -18.13
CA MET A 106 -11.28 -10.67 -18.02
C MET A 106 -11.02 -10.08 -19.39
N ALA A 107 -11.99 -9.33 -19.92
CA ALA A 107 -11.88 -8.67 -21.22
C ALA A 107 -11.23 -7.29 -21.07
N GLY A 108 -10.33 -6.94 -21.98
CA GLY A 108 -9.71 -5.63 -22.12
C GLY A 108 -9.00 -5.15 -20.87
N PHE A 109 -8.33 -6.06 -20.14
CA PHE A 109 -7.55 -5.73 -18.96
C PHE A 109 -6.44 -4.74 -19.31
N GLU A 110 -6.29 -3.72 -18.47
CA GLU A 110 -5.25 -2.70 -18.56
C GLU A 110 -4.17 -2.97 -17.52
N SER A 111 -2.92 -3.12 -17.98
CA SER A 111 -1.75 -3.46 -17.14
C SER A 111 -1.40 -2.34 -16.15
N GLY A 112 -1.65 -1.09 -16.51
CA GLY A 112 -1.51 0.09 -15.66
C GLY A 112 -0.26 0.93 -15.98
N THR A 113 0.33 1.52 -14.95
CA THR A 113 1.54 2.34 -15.08
C THR A 113 2.80 1.53 -14.76
N VAL A 114 3.97 2.01 -15.19
CA VAL A 114 5.26 1.37 -14.88
C VAL A 114 5.39 0.94 -13.42
N GLY A 115 5.73 -0.34 -13.25
CA GLY A 115 5.89 -1.03 -11.97
C GLY A 115 4.60 -1.59 -11.38
N MET A 116 3.43 -1.27 -11.94
CA MET A 116 2.18 -1.86 -11.47
C MET A 116 2.20 -3.36 -11.70
N TRP A 117 1.80 -4.13 -10.69
CA TRP A 117 1.57 -5.56 -10.82
C TRP A 117 0.34 -5.98 -10.04
N LYS A 118 -0.25 -7.09 -10.47
CA LYS A 118 -1.46 -7.66 -9.84
C LYS A 118 -1.37 -9.18 -9.84
N LYS A 119 -1.78 -9.79 -8.71
CA LYS A 119 -2.24 -11.18 -8.66
C LYS A 119 -3.73 -11.17 -8.99
N LEU A 120 -4.09 -11.60 -10.19
CA LEU A 120 -5.46 -11.68 -10.68
C LEU A 120 -6.06 -13.06 -10.39
N GLY A 121 -7.39 -13.14 -10.30
CA GLY A 121 -8.13 -14.33 -9.84
C GLY A 121 -8.63 -14.18 -8.39
N PRO A 122 -9.10 -15.27 -7.74
CA PRO A 122 -9.18 -16.62 -8.28
C PRO A 122 -10.25 -16.70 -9.38
N TRP A 123 -9.93 -17.37 -10.49
CA TRP A 123 -10.93 -17.76 -11.48
C TRP A 123 -11.21 -19.26 -11.37
N PRO A 124 -12.45 -19.67 -11.09
CA PRO A 124 -12.80 -21.08 -11.04
C PRO A 124 -12.75 -21.70 -12.44
N CYS A 125 -12.25 -22.93 -12.54
CA CYS A 125 -12.25 -23.72 -13.75
C CYS A 125 -12.30 -25.23 -13.45
N GLU A 126 -12.46 -26.03 -14.48
CA GLU A 126 -12.35 -27.50 -14.40
C GLU A 126 -11.17 -27.97 -15.25
N SER A 127 -10.61 -29.14 -14.92
CA SER A 127 -9.68 -29.82 -15.83
C SER A 127 -10.43 -30.33 -17.07
N VAL A 128 -10.09 -29.82 -18.25
CA VAL A 128 -10.72 -30.21 -19.52
C VAL A 128 -9.77 -31.10 -20.32
N GLY A 129 -10.12 -32.37 -20.47
CA GLY A 129 -9.27 -33.34 -21.18
C GLY A 129 -7.90 -33.52 -20.52
N GLY A 130 -7.86 -33.44 -19.18
CA GLY A 130 -6.63 -33.54 -18.40
C GLY A 130 -5.74 -32.29 -18.47
N ARG A 131 -6.31 -31.13 -18.83
CA ARG A 131 -5.57 -29.88 -19.03
C ARG A 131 -6.25 -28.68 -18.40
N ILE A 132 -5.43 -27.73 -17.97
CA ILE A 132 -5.83 -26.34 -17.70
C ILE A 132 -5.00 -25.45 -18.61
N LYS A 133 -5.67 -24.54 -19.34
CA LYS A 133 -5.02 -23.56 -20.21
C LYS A 133 -5.29 -22.15 -19.70
N VAL A 134 -4.26 -21.32 -19.63
CA VAL A 134 -4.36 -19.90 -19.27
C VAL A 134 -3.69 -19.09 -20.35
N SER A 135 -4.35 -18.05 -20.86
CA SER A 135 -3.77 -17.25 -21.93
C SER A 135 -4.10 -15.77 -21.83
N ALA A 136 -3.26 -14.97 -22.47
CA ALA A 136 -3.44 -13.55 -22.65
C ALA A 136 -3.39 -13.20 -24.14
N HIS A 137 -4.45 -12.57 -24.66
CA HIS A 137 -4.60 -12.24 -26.08
C HIS A 137 -4.86 -10.73 -26.25
N ALA A 138 -4.00 -10.03 -26.98
CA ALA A 138 -4.24 -8.65 -27.37
C ALA A 138 -4.92 -8.62 -28.75
N ALA A 139 -6.13 -8.06 -28.85
CA ALA A 139 -6.95 -8.10 -30.06
C ALA A 139 -6.41 -7.21 -31.21
N SER A 140 -5.64 -6.16 -30.90
CA SER A 140 -5.12 -5.22 -31.90
C SER A 140 -3.72 -4.72 -31.56
N HIS A 141 -3.58 -4.10 -30.39
CA HIS A 141 -2.31 -3.60 -29.87
C HIS A 141 -2.18 -3.97 -28.40
N GLY A 142 -1.01 -4.53 -28.10
CA GLY A 142 -0.52 -4.69 -26.74
C GLY A 142 0.11 -6.05 -26.50
N ALA A 143 0.86 -6.15 -25.42
CA ALA A 143 1.59 -7.35 -25.09
C ALA A 143 1.57 -7.60 -23.58
N ALA A 144 1.09 -8.77 -23.20
CA ALA A 144 0.95 -9.13 -21.81
C ALA A 144 2.30 -9.59 -21.26
N ASN A 145 2.71 -9.07 -20.11
CA ASN A 145 3.79 -9.62 -19.31
C ASN A 145 3.19 -10.54 -18.22
N LEU A 146 3.34 -11.86 -18.39
CA LEU A 146 2.90 -12.86 -17.42
C LEU A 146 4.10 -13.43 -16.67
N SER A 147 4.13 -13.25 -15.35
CA SER A 147 5.30 -13.59 -14.53
C SER A 147 5.16 -14.92 -13.78
N GLY A 148 3.95 -15.23 -13.34
CA GLY A 148 3.69 -16.39 -12.50
C GLY A 148 2.27 -16.93 -12.63
N LEU A 149 2.11 -18.22 -12.41
CA LEU A 149 0.82 -18.90 -12.40
C LEU A 149 0.68 -19.73 -11.12
N GLU A 150 -0.49 -19.68 -10.48
CA GLU A 150 -0.79 -20.43 -9.25
C GLU A 150 -2.15 -21.13 -9.40
N ILE A 151 -2.21 -22.42 -9.10
CA ILE A 151 -3.38 -23.28 -9.26
C ILE A 151 -3.69 -23.95 -7.92
N TRP A 152 -4.95 -23.91 -7.51
CA TRP A 152 -5.49 -24.57 -6.33
C TRP A 152 -6.57 -25.57 -6.75
N SER A 153 -6.67 -26.71 -6.08
CA SER A 153 -7.75 -27.68 -6.30
C SER A 153 -8.93 -27.43 -5.36
N GLY A 154 -10.14 -27.63 -5.88
CA GLY A 154 -11.42 -27.40 -5.21
C GLY A 154 -12.05 -26.03 -5.51
N GLY A 155 -13.38 -25.95 -5.41
CA GLY A 155 -14.15 -24.72 -5.56
C GLY A 155 -14.36 -23.90 -4.27
N ALA A 156 -13.86 -24.35 -3.13
CA ALA A 156 -13.95 -23.63 -1.85
C ALA A 156 -13.03 -22.40 -1.81
N ALA A 157 -13.21 -21.53 -0.82
CA ALA A 157 -12.35 -20.35 -0.70
C ALA A 157 -10.86 -20.74 -0.59
N VAL A 158 -10.03 -20.10 -1.41
CA VAL A 158 -8.57 -20.23 -1.30
C VAL A 158 -8.14 -19.64 0.04
N PRO A 159 -7.40 -20.38 0.89
CA PRO A 159 -6.90 -19.86 2.15
C PRO A 159 -6.16 -18.55 1.91
N LYS A 160 -6.58 -17.47 2.59
CA LYS A 160 -5.75 -16.27 2.62
C LYS A 160 -4.43 -16.68 3.28
N LEU A 161 -3.31 -16.46 2.60
CA LEU A 161 -1.98 -16.59 3.22
C LEU A 161 -2.04 -15.83 4.55
N ALA A 162 -1.90 -16.56 5.66
CA ALA A 162 -1.87 -15.95 6.97
C ALA A 162 -0.72 -14.94 6.95
N LYS A 163 -1.04 -13.65 7.10
CA LYS A 163 -0.01 -12.65 7.37
C LYS A 163 0.74 -13.16 8.58
N MET A 164 2.06 -13.34 8.46
CA MET A 164 2.86 -13.76 9.61
C MET A 164 2.52 -12.80 10.75
N PRO A 165 2.11 -13.31 11.92
CA PRO A 165 1.80 -12.44 13.04
C PRO A 165 3.10 -11.78 13.52
N PHE A 166 2.96 -10.63 14.17
CA PHE A 166 4.05 -10.10 14.97
C PHE A 166 4.44 -11.12 16.02
N VAL A 167 5.74 -11.29 16.26
CA VAL A 167 6.21 -12.16 17.35
C VAL A 167 5.68 -11.59 18.68
N GLU A 168 4.91 -12.40 19.40
CA GLU A 168 4.35 -12.05 20.71
C GLU A 168 5.36 -12.28 21.83
N THR A 169 6.08 -13.41 21.76
CA THR A 169 7.11 -13.79 22.74
C THR A 169 8.42 -14.04 22.01
N PRO A 170 9.32 -13.04 21.92
CA PRO A 170 10.61 -13.21 21.26
C PRO A 170 11.54 -14.22 21.96
N THR A 171 12.31 -14.99 21.19
CA THR A 171 13.37 -15.86 21.74
C THR A 171 14.57 -15.04 22.26
N PRO A 172 15.45 -15.58 23.11
CA PRO A 172 16.64 -14.87 23.57
C PRO A 172 17.51 -14.31 22.43
N GLU A 173 17.65 -15.06 21.33
CA GLU A 173 18.41 -14.64 20.14
C GLU A 173 17.73 -13.47 19.42
N GLN A 174 16.40 -13.49 19.32
CA GLN A 174 15.62 -12.41 18.72
C GLN A 174 15.68 -11.13 19.56
N ILE A 175 15.63 -11.26 20.89
CA ILE A 175 15.82 -10.14 21.83
C ILE A 175 17.21 -9.56 21.64
N ALA A 176 18.25 -10.40 21.67
CA ALA A 176 19.63 -9.95 21.48
C ALA A 176 19.83 -9.23 20.15
N PHE A 177 19.23 -9.73 19.05
CA PHE A 177 19.26 -9.07 17.76
C PHE A 177 18.59 -7.69 17.81
N PHE A 178 17.38 -7.60 18.38
CA PHE A 178 16.66 -6.33 18.48
C PHE A 178 17.45 -5.28 19.28
N GLU A 179 17.96 -5.66 20.46
CA GLU A 179 18.72 -4.78 21.35
C GLU A 179 20.05 -4.32 20.72
N ALA A 180 20.73 -5.20 19.99
CA ALA A 180 22.03 -4.88 19.39
C ALA A 180 21.91 -4.11 18.06
N LYS A 181 20.88 -4.38 17.25
CA LYS A 181 20.81 -3.92 15.86
C LYS A 181 19.69 -2.92 15.58
N ILE A 182 18.56 -3.02 16.28
CA ILE A 182 17.36 -2.26 15.94
C ILE A 182 17.14 -1.10 16.92
N ARG A 183 17.12 -1.37 18.23
CA ARG A 183 16.83 -0.35 19.25
C ARG A 183 17.76 0.88 19.15
N PRO A 184 19.09 0.74 19.01
CA PRO A 184 19.97 1.91 18.96
C PRO A 184 19.63 2.85 17.81
N VAL A 185 19.31 2.28 16.64
CA VAL A 185 18.93 3.03 15.43
C VAL A 185 17.60 3.74 15.60
N LEU A 186 16.60 3.06 16.19
CA LEU A 186 15.30 3.68 16.49
C LEU A 186 15.47 4.90 17.40
N VAL A 187 16.25 4.76 18.47
CA VAL A 187 16.50 5.84 19.43
C VAL A 187 17.27 6.99 18.79
N GLU A 188 18.34 6.70 18.05
CA GLU A 188 19.21 7.72 17.48
C GLU A 188 18.57 8.47 16.31
N HIS A 189 17.85 7.77 15.44
CA HIS A 189 17.41 8.31 14.16
C HIS A 189 15.89 8.48 14.01
N CYS A 190 15.07 7.79 14.81
CA CYS A 190 13.61 7.78 14.64
C CYS A 190 12.86 8.52 15.75
N ASP A 191 13.31 8.42 17.01
CA ASP A 191 12.59 8.91 18.18
C ASP A 191 12.35 10.42 18.20
N LYS A 192 13.15 11.22 17.47
CA LYS A 192 12.93 12.66 17.36
C LYS A 192 11.56 13.01 16.75
N CYS A 193 11.04 12.16 15.87
CA CYS A 193 9.79 12.39 15.12
C CYS A 193 8.72 11.30 15.34
N HIS A 194 9.12 10.11 15.77
CA HIS A 194 8.27 8.92 15.88
C HIS A 194 8.27 8.31 17.28
N SER A 195 8.40 9.13 18.33
CA SER A 195 8.24 8.67 19.71
C SER A 195 7.11 9.42 20.42
N ALA A 196 6.60 8.82 21.49
CA ALA A 196 5.62 9.45 22.35
C ALA A 196 6.23 10.66 23.07
N LYS A 197 7.55 10.84 23.07
CA LYS A 197 8.24 12.00 23.64
C LYS A 197 8.58 13.08 22.61
N SER A 198 8.35 12.83 21.31
CA SER A 198 8.57 13.83 20.27
C SER A 198 7.66 15.05 20.47
N GLU A 199 8.20 16.25 20.20
CA GLU A 199 7.40 17.49 20.15
C GLU A 199 6.34 17.43 19.05
N LYS A 200 6.67 16.79 17.93
CA LYS A 200 5.77 16.56 16.79
C LYS A 200 5.86 15.12 16.32
N ILE A 201 4.77 14.37 16.48
CA ILE A 201 4.64 13.01 15.97
C ILE A 201 4.33 13.08 14.47
N LYS A 202 5.19 12.52 13.64
CA LYS A 202 5.03 12.51 12.18
C LYS A 202 4.24 11.29 11.72
N GLY A 203 3.25 11.51 10.86
CA GLY A 203 2.43 10.45 10.25
C GLY A 203 1.70 9.55 11.24
N GLY A 204 1.37 10.07 12.43
CA GLY A 204 0.69 9.30 13.49
C GLY A 204 1.45 8.08 13.99
N LEU A 205 2.72 7.91 13.58
CA LEU A 205 3.50 6.70 13.76
C LEU A 205 4.39 6.77 14.99
N LEU A 206 4.35 5.72 15.81
CA LEU A 206 5.18 5.55 17.00
C LEU A 206 6.06 4.31 16.85
N LEU A 207 7.38 4.50 16.91
CA LEU A 207 8.40 3.46 16.78
C LEU A 207 9.15 3.19 18.09
N ASP A 208 8.89 3.97 19.14
CA ASP A 208 9.48 3.84 20.48
C ASP A 208 8.85 2.71 21.31
N SER A 209 7.86 2.02 20.76
CA SER A 209 7.07 1.00 21.43
C SER A 209 6.60 -0.12 20.52
N ARG A 210 6.48 -1.35 21.05
CA ARG A 210 5.88 -2.47 20.32
C ARG A 210 4.44 -2.15 19.91
N ALA A 211 3.65 -1.61 20.84
CA ALA A 211 2.25 -1.27 20.58
C ALA A 211 2.11 -0.23 19.45
N GLY A 212 3.00 0.78 19.41
CA GLY A 212 3.04 1.76 18.33
C GLY A 212 3.41 1.14 16.98
N VAL A 213 4.45 0.29 16.95
CA VAL A 213 4.89 -0.40 15.74
C VAL A 213 3.78 -1.30 15.17
N VAL A 214 3.10 -2.07 16.03
CA VAL A 214 2.00 -2.96 15.66
C VAL A 214 0.78 -2.17 15.16
N LYS A 215 0.47 -1.03 15.79
CA LYS A 215 -0.65 -0.16 15.39
C LYS A 215 -0.41 0.47 14.01
N GLY A 216 0.83 0.86 13.71
CA GLY A 216 1.17 1.62 12.51
C GLY A 216 0.85 3.12 12.64
N GLY A 217 0.80 3.80 11.49
CA GLY A 217 0.56 5.24 11.39
C GLY A 217 -0.64 5.58 10.50
N ASP A 218 -0.74 6.86 10.13
CA ASP A 218 -1.85 7.40 9.34
C ASP A 218 -1.96 6.77 7.93
N THR A 219 -0.84 6.23 7.42
CA THR A 219 -0.74 5.54 6.13
C THR A 219 -0.92 4.02 6.24
N GLY A 220 -1.30 3.52 7.42
CA GLY A 220 -1.52 2.10 7.69
C GLY A 220 -0.35 1.42 8.42
N PRO A 221 -0.21 0.09 8.29
CA PRO A 221 0.83 -0.67 8.99
C PRO A 221 2.24 -0.18 8.63
N ALA A 222 3.06 0.08 9.64
CA ALA A 222 4.45 0.49 9.42
C ALA A 222 5.30 -0.62 8.80
N LEU A 223 4.99 -1.87 9.12
CA LEU A 223 5.63 -3.04 8.57
C LEU A 223 4.64 -4.20 8.41
N THR A 224 4.94 -5.08 7.48
CA THR A 224 4.27 -6.37 7.26
C THR A 224 5.20 -7.46 7.76
N PRO A 225 4.91 -8.12 8.90
CA PRO A 225 5.81 -9.12 9.44
C PRO A 225 6.05 -10.24 8.42
N GLY A 226 7.31 -10.68 8.32
CA GLY A 226 7.75 -11.66 7.31
C GLY A 226 8.01 -11.10 5.91
N ASP A 227 7.53 -9.89 5.59
CA ASP A 227 7.69 -9.28 4.26
C ASP A 227 8.36 -7.89 4.35
N PRO A 228 9.70 -7.84 4.27
CA PRO A 228 10.44 -6.58 4.28
C PRO A 228 10.07 -5.64 3.16
N ALA A 229 9.77 -6.13 1.95
CA ALA A 229 9.56 -5.23 0.83
C ALA A 229 8.11 -4.72 0.76
N ALA A 230 7.12 -5.44 1.30
CA ALA A 230 5.80 -4.89 1.57
C ALA A 230 5.75 -3.97 2.82
N SER A 231 6.86 -3.76 3.52
CA SER A 231 6.91 -2.93 4.74
C SER A 231 7.26 -1.48 4.44
N LEU A 232 6.39 -0.55 4.86
CA LEU A 232 6.59 0.89 4.66
C LEU A 232 7.86 1.42 5.31
N ILE A 233 8.25 0.90 6.49
CA ILE A 233 9.49 1.28 7.17
C ILE A 233 10.72 0.97 6.31
N ILE A 234 10.73 -0.15 5.59
CA ILE A 234 11.86 -0.52 4.72
C ILE A 234 11.89 0.36 3.47
N GLN A 235 10.73 0.66 2.89
CA GLN A 235 10.61 1.60 1.77
C GLN A 235 11.11 3.01 2.15
N ALA A 236 10.73 3.48 3.34
CA ALA A 236 11.14 4.76 3.88
C ALA A 236 12.66 4.81 4.11
N LEU A 237 13.24 3.77 4.71
CA LEU A 237 14.68 3.64 4.93
C LEU A 237 15.49 3.53 3.63
N ARG A 238 14.91 2.93 2.59
CA ARG A 238 15.51 2.82 1.25
C ARG A 238 15.26 4.05 0.36
N HIS A 239 14.52 5.06 0.86
CA HIS A 239 14.17 6.26 0.10
C HIS A 239 13.51 5.93 -1.26
N THR A 240 12.59 4.96 -1.30
CA THR A 240 11.94 4.55 -2.56
C THR A 240 11.05 5.63 -3.18
N SER A 241 10.68 6.65 -2.39
CA SER A 241 10.02 7.88 -2.84
C SER A 241 10.43 9.05 -1.94
N GLU A 242 10.53 10.25 -2.49
CA GLU A 242 10.93 11.45 -1.74
C GLU A 242 10.00 11.74 -0.55
N ASP A 243 8.69 11.55 -0.73
CA ASP A 243 7.67 11.79 0.31
C ASP A 243 7.72 10.81 1.50
N LEU A 244 8.40 9.66 1.33
CA LEU A 244 8.55 8.63 2.37
C LEU A 244 9.98 8.55 2.92
N ALA A 245 10.93 9.29 2.36
CA ALA A 245 12.34 9.20 2.70
C ALA A 245 12.60 9.51 4.19
N MET A 246 13.05 8.50 4.94
CA MET A 246 13.35 8.63 6.37
C MET A 246 14.68 7.93 6.71
N PRO A 247 15.59 8.57 7.46
CA PRO A 247 15.55 9.96 7.91
C PRO A 247 15.66 10.96 6.74
N PRO A 248 14.93 12.10 6.78
CA PRO A 248 14.76 12.96 5.61
C PRO A 248 16.05 13.64 5.14
N LYS A 249 17.05 13.77 6.02
CA LYS A 249 18.31 14.45 5.70
C LYS A 249 19.35 13.52 5.09
N LYS A 250 19.35 12.26 5.49
CA LYS A 250 20.41 11.31 5.12
C LYS A 250 19.92 9.89 5.30
N MET A 251 20.07 9.11 4.24
CA MET A 251 19.80 7.67 4.24
C MET A 251 20.76 6.96 5.21
N LEU A 252 20.24 5.96 5.92
CA LEU A 252 21.04 5.15 6.83
C LEU A 252 22.03 4.25 6.06
N PRO A 253 23.12 3.79 6.71
CA PRO A 253 24.04 2.84 6.09
C PRO A 253 23.34 1.57 5.60
N ALA A 254 23.80 1.01 4.48
CA ALA A 254 23.18 -0.18 3.87
C ALA A 254 23.06 -1.36 4.84
N GLN A 255 24.03 -1.55 5.74
CA GLN A 255 23.98 -2.60 6.76
C GLN A 255 22.83 -2.40 7.75
N VAL A 256 22.55 -1.16 8.15
CA VAL A 256 21.42 -0.85 9.04
C VAL A 256 20.10 -1.19 8.36
N ILE A 257 19.95 -0.84 7.08
CA ILE A 257 18.76 -1.18 6.30
C ILE A 257 18.60 -2.72 6.23
N ALA A 258 19.68 -3.45 5.97
CA ALA A 258 19.68 -4.92 5.94
C ALA A 258 19.31 -5.55 7.30
N ASP A 259 19.73 -4.95 8.41
CA ASP A 259 19.35 -5.39 9.75
C ASP A 259 17.84 -5.19 10.00
N PHE A 260 17.27 -4.06 9.56
CA PHE A 260 15.82 -3.82 9.61
C PHE A 260 15.03 -4.80 8.74
N GLU A 261 15.52 -5.12 7.54
CA GLU A 261 14.89 -6.15 6.70
C GLU A 261 14.91 -7.51 7.37
N THR A 262 16.01 -7.85 8.04
CA THR A 262 16.13 -9.09 8.81
C THR A 262 15.17 -9.11 9.99
N TRP A 263 15.06 -8.00 10.72
CA TRP A 263 14.09 -7.84 11.80
C TRP A 263 12.66 -8.05 11.32
N VAL A 264 12.25 -7.42 10.22
CA VAL A 264 10.91 -7.61 9.64
C VAL A 264 10.71 -9.07 9.22
N ARG A 265 11.70 -9.70 8.57
CA ARG A 265 11.63 -11.09 8.12
C ARG A 265 11.43 -12.08 9.27
N MET A 266 11.95 -11.77 10.46
CA MET A 266 11.73 -12.56 11.68
C MET A 266 10.35 -12.36 12.33
N GLY A 267 9.48 -11.55 11.73
CA GLY A 267 8.19 -11.19 12.32
C GLY A 267 8.27 -9.99 13.26
N ALA A 268 9.30 -9.15 13.11
CA ALA A 268 9.56 -7.95 13.90
C ALA A 268 9.52 -8.18 15.42
N PRO A 269 10.34 -9.10 15.97
CA PRO A 269 10.41 -9.34 17.41
C PRO A 269 10.80 -8.06 18.15
N ASP A 270 10.00 -7.68 19.14
CA ASP A 270 10.18 -6.46 19.92
C ASP A 270 9.94 -6.76 21.41
N PRO A 271 10.98 -6.73 22.26
CA PRO A 271 10.87 -7.04 23.69
C PRO A 271 10.21 -5.92 24.51
N ARG A 272 9.86 -4.77 23.89
CA ARG A 272 9.23 -3.65 24.59
C ARG A 272 7.75 -3.96 24.89
N THR A 273 7.46 -4.49 26.06
CA THR A 273 6.09 -4.77 26.53
C THR A 273 5.46 -3.58 27.28
N GLU A 274 4.11 -3.55 27.31
CA GLU A 274 3.11 -2.77 28.11
C GLU A 274 3.40 -1.31 28.57
N ASN A 275 4.61 -0.96 29.00
CA ASN A 275 4.99 0.37 29.52
C ASN A 275 4.92 1.53 28.50
N THR A 276 4.46 1.26 27.29
CA THR A 276 4.30 2.25 26.21
C THR A 276 2.86 2.38 25.70
N VAL A 277 1.94 1.50 26.12
CA VAL A 277 0.52 1.56 25.73
C VAL A 277 -0.15 2.83 26.29
N ALA A 278 0.19 3.22 27.52
CA ALA A 278 -0.31 4.44 28.16
C ALA A 278 0.13 5.72 27.43
N ALA A 279 1.34 5.75 26.88
CA ALA A 279 1.88 6.93 26.19
C ALA A 279 1.25 7.14 24.79
N VAL A 280 0.88 6.05 24.11
CA VAL A 280 0.18 6.07 22.81
C VAL A 280 -1.30 6.45 22.97
N GLN A 281 -1.98 5.91 24.00
CA GLN A 281 -3.38 6.24 24.28
C GLN A 281 -3.54 7.68 24.78
N ALA A 282 -2.61 8.19 25.59
CA ALA A 282 -2.67 9.55 26.13
C ALA A 282 -2.49 10.66 25.07
N LYS A 283 -1.89 10.37 23.91
CA LYS A 283 -1.62 11.37 22.85
C LYS A 283 -2.47 11.26 21.58
N SER A 284 -3.32 10.23 21.46
CA SER A 284 -4.12 9.97 20.25
C SER A 284 -5.63 10.13 20.41
N SER A 285 -6.13 10.51 21.60
CA SER A 285 -7.55 10.81 21.74
C SER A 285 -7.85 12.23 21.24
N ILE A 286 -8.47 12.31 20.05
CA ILE A 286 -9.25 13.50 19.69
C ILE A 286 -10.36 13.60 20.74
N ASP A 287 -10.41 14.71 21.46
CA ASP A 287 -11.54 15.03 22.33
C ASP A 287 -12.74 15.35 21.42
N TRP A 288 -13.49 14.30 21.08
CA TRP A 288 -14.66 14.41 20.23
C TRP A 288 -15.76 15.27 20.85
N SER A 289 -15.73 15.56 22.15
CA SER A 289 -16.65 16.53 22.74
C SER A 289 -16.29 17.95 22.28
N LYS A 290 -15.01 18.33 22.38
CA LYS A 290 -14.52 19.63 21.89
C LYS A 290 -14.54 19.76 20.38
N ALA A 291 -14.31 18.67 19.64
CA ALA A 291 -14.38 18.69 18.18
C ALA A 291 -15.78 19.09 17.69
N ARG A 292 -16.85 18.72 18.42
CA ARG A 292 -18.24 19.09 18.09
C ARG A 292 -18.56 20.57 18.34
N ASP A 293 -17.75 21.26 19.15
CA ASP A 293 -17.90 22.71 19.38
C ASP A 293 -17.31 23.56 18.26
N TRP A 294 -16.56 22.96 17.33
CA TRP A 294 -15.97 23.67 16.20
C TRP A 294 -17.05 24.21 15.26
N TRP A 295 -16.84 25.43 14.76
CA TRP A 295 -17.87 26.19 14.04
C TRP A 295 -18.47 25.45 12.83
N SER A 296 -17.69 24.59 12.15
CA SER A 296 -18.13 23.85 10.97
C SER A 296 -18.98 22.60 11.27
N PHE A 297 -19.00 22.14 12.53
CA PHE A 297 -19.80 20.99 12.96
C PHE A 297 -21.06 21.40 13.74
N ARG A 298 -21.26 22.70 13.95
CA ARG A 298 -22.47 23.25 14.55
C ARG A 298 -23.52 23.52 13.47
N PRO A 299 -24.81 23.28 13.75
CA PRO A 299 -25.88 23.69 12.84
C PRO A 299 -25.77 25.17 12.48
N LEU A 300 -25.90 25.49 11.19
CA LEU A 300 -25.95 26.86 10.73
C LEU A 300 -27.22 27.52 11.27
N VAL A 301 -27.04 28.62 12.00
CA VAL A 301 -28.13 29.49 12.44
C VAL A 301 -28.11 30.71 11.54
N ALA A 302 -29.27 31.19 11.11
CA ALA A 302 -29.40 32.45 10.40
C ALA A 302 -29.60 33.59 11.42
N PRO A 303 -28.54 34.31 11.84
CA PRO A 303 -28.69 35.40 12.79
C PRO A 303 -29.46 36.56 12.17
N GLN A 304 -30.33 37.20 12.94
CA GLN A 304 -30.98 38.43 12.51
C GLN A 304 -29.94 39.55 12.38
N ALA A 305 -29.98 40.30 11.28
CA ALA A 305 -29.09 41.42 11.06
C ALA A 305 -29.34 42.52 12.12
N PRO A 306 -28.30 43.07 12.76
CA PRO A 306 -28.46 44.06 13.81
C PRO A 306 -28.97 45.39 13.26
N ALA A 307 -29.71 46.12 14.10
CA ALA A 307 -30.02 47.52 13.84
C ALA A 307 -28.76 48.37 14.02
N VAL A 308 -28.56 49.32 13.11
CA VAL A 308 -27.39 50.22 13.07
C VAL A 308 -27.87 51.66 13.03
N GLN A 309 -27.08 52.57 13.58
CA GLN A 309 -27.41 53.99 13.63
C GLN A 309 -27.25 54.65 12.25
N ASN A 310 -26.17 54.33 11.53
CA ASN A 310 -25.94 54.82 10.18
C ASN A 310 -26.57 53.90 9.12
N ALA A 311 -27.90 53.85 9.08
CA ALA A 311 -28.68 52.97 8.20
C ALA A 311 -28.36 53.04 6.69
N PRO A 312 -27.91 54.18 6.11
CA PRO A 312 -27.56 54.25 4.69
C PRO A 312 -26.21 53.63 4.29
N TRP A 313 -25.31 53.34 5.24
CA TRP A 313 -23.95 52.85 4.91
C TRP A 313 -23.88 51.37 4.50
N PRO A 314 -24.60 50.43 5.17
CA PRO A 314 -24.61 49.03 4.77
C PRO A 314 -25.17 48.81 3.36
N VAL A 315 -24.44 48.09 2.51
CA VAL A 315 -24.91 47.68 1.17
C VAL A 315 -25.72 46.38 1.26
N ASN A 316 -25.38 45.51 2.21
CA ASN A 316 -26.12 44.29 2.51
C ASN A 316 -26.13 43.99 4.02
N ASP A 317 -26.77 42.88 4.41
CA ASP A 317 -26.91 42.51 5.82
C ASP A 317 -25.60 42.15 6.52
N ILE A 318 -24.55 41.73 5.80
CA ILE A 318 -23.22 41.47 6.38
C ILE A 318 -22.61 42.79 6.88
N ASP A 319 -22.77 43.87 6.12
CA ASP A 319 -22.25 45.19 6.49
C ASP A 319 -22.90 45.72 7.76
N ARG A 320 -24.15 45.34 8.05
CA ARG A 320 -24.84 45.68 9.30
C ARG A 320 -24.12 45.08 10.51
N PHE A 321 -23.65 43.82 10.43
CA PHE A 321 -22.89 43.19 11.51
C PHE A 321 -21.54 43.88 11.76
N VAL A 322 -20.87 44.32 10.69
CA VAL A 322 -19.61 45.05 10.78
C VAL A 322 -19.84 46.44 11.39
N LEU A 323 -20.80 47.18 10.86
CA LEU A 323 -21.12 48.53 11.31
C LEU A 323 -21.61 48.55 12.75
N ALA A 324 -22.45 47.59 13.17
CA ALA A 324 -22.90 47.50 14.56
C ALA A 324 -21.74 47.36 15.54
N LYS A 325 -20.70 46.59 15.20
CA LYS A 325 -19.48 46.48 16.02
C LYS A 325 -18.65 47.76 16.00
N LEU A 326 -18.52 48.41 14.85
CA LEU A 326 -17.82 49.70 14.75
C LEU A 326 -18.52 50.77 15.60
N GLU A 327 -19.85 50.90 15.49
CA GLU A 327 -20.65 51.85 16.28
C GLU A 327 -20.56 51.56 17.79
N ALA A 328 -20.64 50.28 18.20
CA ALA A 328 -20.46 49.89 19.60
C ALA A 328 -19.06 50.24 20.13
N ALA A 329 -18.03 50.12 19.29
CA ALA A 329 -16.66 50.54 19.58
C ALA A 329 -16.43 52.05 19.37
N LYS A 330 -17.46 52.83 19.02
CA LYS A 330 -17.40 54.26 18.70
C LYS A 330 -16.45 54.61 17.54
N LEU A 331 -16.27 53.67 16.61
CA LEU A 331 -15.52 53.82 15.38
C LEU A 331 -16.44 54.13 14.20
N LYS A 332 -15.90 54.83 13.21
CA LYS A 332 -16.58 55.11 11.95
C LYS A 332 -15.92 54.30 10.82
N PRO A 333 -16.70 53.80 9.85
CA PRO A 333 -16.13 53.20 8.66
C PRO A 333 -15.22 54.18 7.92
N ALA A 334 -14.15 53.66 7.32
CA ALA A 334 -13.33 54.44 6.41
C ALA A 334 -14.11 54.76 5.13
N ALA A 335 -13.78 55.87 4.48
CA ALA A 335 -14.32 56.20 3.17
C ALA A 335 -13.84 55.21 2.11
N ASP A 336 -14.63 55.05 1.04
CA ASP A 336 -14.24 54.25 -0.10
C ASP A 336 -12.93 54.76 -0.71
N ALA A 337 -12.08 53.81 -1.12
CA ALA A 337 -10.86 54.15 -1.83
C ALA A 337 -11.19 54.75 -3.20
N ASP A 338 -10.38 55.72 -3.64
CA ASP A 338 -10.57 56.32 -4.96
C ASP A 338 -10.25 55.33 -6.10
N LYS A 339 -10.73 55.64 -7.31
CA LYS A 339 -10.54 54.77 -8.49
C LYS A 339 -9.05 54.45 -8.75
N PRO A 340 -8.10 55.41 -8.67
CA PRO A 340 -6.68 55.11 -8.81
C PRO A 340 -6.16 54.12 -7.75
N ALA A 341 -6.54 54.25 -6.48
CA ALA A 341 -6.13 53.35 -5.42
C ALA A 341 -6.72 51.94 -5.61
N LEU A 342 -7.97 51.83 -6.07
CA LEU A 342 -8.58 50.54 -6.39
C LEU A 342 -7.87 49.84 -7.55
N ILE A 343 -7.51 50.56 -8.62
CA ILE A 343 -6.77 50.00 -9.76
C ILE A 343 -5.44 49.41 -9.29
N ARG A 344 -4.68 50.12 -8.43
CA ARG A 344 -3.41 49.60 -7.87
C ARG A 344 -3.57 48.38 -6.97
N ARG A 345 -4.77 48.12 -6.42
CA ARG A 345 -5.03 46.95 -5.55
C ARG A 345 -5.46 45.72 -6.33
N ALA A 346 -6.03 45.91 -7.52
CA ALA A 346 -6.59 44.84 -8.33
C ALA A 346 -5.59 44.24 -9.34
N THR A 347 -4.47 44.92 -9.58
CA THR A 347 -3.39 44.52 -10.51
C THR A 347 -2.09 44.28 -9.75
#